data_AF-A0A4R2RR85-F1
#
_entry.id   AF-A0A4R2RR85-F1
#
_cell.length_a   1.000
_cell.length_b   1.000
_cell.length_c   1.000
_cell.angle_alpha   90.00
_cell.angle_beta   90.00
_cell.angle_gamma   90.00
#
_symmetry.space_group_name_H-M   'P 1'
#
loop_
_entity.id
_entity.type
_entity.pdbx_description
1 polymer ?
#
loop_
_entity_poly.entity_id
_entity_poly.type
_entity_poly.pdbx_seq_one_letter_code
_entity_poly.pdbx_strand_id
1 'polypeptide(L)' 'MPIYAYKCLSCEAGFEVLAGMNEAAPLCPECGATDPLRQLSRVAATGKIETLFASARKQAAAEGHFSNYSKAEKDRIKRT' A
#
# COMPACT_ATOMS: atom_id res chain seq x y z
N MET A 1 -9.99 2.50 -22.10
CA MET A 1 -10.37 3.49 -21.07
C MET A 1 -9.48 3.27 -19.86
N PRO A 2 -8.43 4.07 -19.65
CA PRO A 2 -7.60 3.99 -18.45
C PRO A 2 -8.36 4.41 -17.18
N ILE A 3 -7.87 3.94 -16.02
CA ILE A 3 -8.34 4.38 -14.70
C ILE A 3 -7.44 5.52 -14.23
N TYR A 4 -8.03 6.62 -13.78
CA TYR A 4 -7.32 7.73 -13.17
C TYR A 4 -7.77 7.96 -11.73
N ALA A 5 -6.81 8.28 -10.87
CA ALA A 5 -7.06 8.73 -9.52
C ALA A 5 -7.21 10.26 -9.49
N TYR A 6 -8.15 10.75 -8.69
CA TYR A 6 -8.44 12.16 -8.49
C TYR A 6 -8.55 12.47 -6.99
N LYS A 7 -8.13 13.68 -6.59
CA LYS A 7 -8.39 14.26 -5.27
C LYS A 7 -9.25 15.50 -5.42
N CYS A 8 -10.39 15.53 -4.75
CA CYS A 8 -11.23 16.73 -4.68
C CYS A 8 -10.53 17.82 -3.86
N LEU A 9 -10.53 19.06 -4.35
CA LEU A 9 -9.96 20.19 -3.60
C LEU A 9 -10.91 20.78 -2.55
N SER A 10 -12.21 20.46 -2.62
CA SER A 10 -13.22 20.99 -1.70
C SER A 10 -13.44 20.11 -0.47
N CYS A 11 -13.58 18.79 -0.66
CA CYS A 11 -13.82 17.84 0.44
C CYS A 11 -12.65 16.89 0.72
N GLU A 12 -11.55 17.02 -0.05
CA GLU A 12 -10.35 16.19 0.08
C GLU A 12 -10.52 14.69 -0.19
N ALA A 13 -11.71 14.24 -0.58
CA ALA A 13 -11.95 12.85 -0.95
C ALA A 13 -11.10 12.44 -2.16
N GLY A 14 -10.47 11.26 -2.05
CA GLY A 14 -9.78 10.59 -3.15
C GLY A 14 -10.70 9.56 -3.80
N PHE A 15 -10.74 9.52 -5.13
CA PHE A 15 -11.59 8.59 -5.89
C PHE A 15 -10.95 8.20 -7.22
N GLU A 16 -11.42 7.10 -7.82
CA GLU A 16 -10.90 6.55 -9.08
C GLU A 16 -12.03 6.39 -10.10
N VAL A 17 -11.78 6.77 -11.35
CA VAL A 17 -12.78 6.73 -12.44
C VAL A 17 -12.13 6.24 -13.73
N LEU A 18 -12.89 5.44 -14.50
CA LEU A 18 -12.58 5.12 -15.90
C LEU A 18 -12.90 6.34 -16.77
N ALA A 19 -11.89 6.99 -17.33
CA ALA A 19 -12.07 8.19 -18.13
C ALA A 19 -11.29 8.13 -19.45
N GLY A 20 -11.82 8.82 -20.47
CA GLY A 20 -11.10 9.03 -21.72
C GLY A 20 -9.86 9.89 -21.51
N MET A 21 -8.84 9.71 -22.36
CA MET A 21 -7.59 10.49 -22.23
C MET A 21 -7.78 11.98 -22.51
N ASN A 22 -8.79 12.33 -23.34
CA ASN A 22 -9.13 13.71 -23.73
C ASN A 22 -10.51 14.15 -23.18
N GLU A 23 -11.03 13.45 -22.18
CA GLU A 23 -12.32 13.77 -21.57
C GLU A 23 -12.14 14.81 -20.45
N ALA A 24 -13.18 15.61 -20.19
CA ALA A 24 -13.17 16.56 -19.08
C ALA A 24 -13.05 15.84 -17.73
N ALA A 25 -12.48 16.51 -16.73
CA ALA A 25 -12.39 15.96 -15.39
C ALA A 25 -13.80 15.68 -14.80
N PRO A 26 -14.02 14.52 -14.16
CA PRO A 26 -15.32 14.18 -13.60
C PRO A 26 -15.66 15.07 -12.40
N LEU A 27 -16.95 15.20 -12.08
CA LEU A 27 -17.37 15.81 -10.82
C LEU A 27 -16.99 14.91 -9.64
N CYS A 28 -16.75 15.51 -8.48
CA CYS A 28 -16.54 14.75 -7.26
C CYS A 28 -17.83 13.99 -6.87
N PRO A 29 -17.78 12.65 -6.67
CA PRO A 29 -18.96 11.86 -6.33
C PRO A 29 -19.47 12.13 -4.90
N GLU A 30 -18.63 12.66 -4.01
CA GLU A 30 -18.97 12.93 -2.61
C GLU A 30 -19.66 14.29 -2.42
N CYS A 31 -19.18 15.33 -3.11
CA CYS A 31 -19.64 16.71 -2.87
C CYS A 31 -20.09 17.48 -4.12
N GLY A 32 -19.96 16.90 -5.32
CA GLY A 32 -20.34 17.54 -6.58
C GLY A 32 -19.41 18.65 -7.07
N ALA A 33 -18.28 18.91 -6.38
CA ALA A 33 -17.31 19.92 -6.81
C ALA A 33 -16.73 19.60 -8.20
N THR A 34 -16.46 20.66 -8.96
CA THR A 34 -15.85 20.62 -10.29
C THR A 34 -14.33 20.59 -10.22
N ASP A 35 -13.68 20.13 -11.29
CA ASP A 35 -12.23 20.19 -11.51
C ASP A 35 -11.37 19.57 -10.38
N PRO A 36 -11.57 18.28 -10.06
CA PRO A 36 -10.73 17.59 -9.11
C PRO A 36 -9.30 17.43 -9.65
N LEU A 37 -8.32 17.47 -8.75
CA LEU A 37 -6.92 17.32 -9.12
C LEU A 37 -6.60 15.87 -9.50
N ARG A 38 -6.18 15.63 -10.75
CA ARG A 38 -5.72 14.31 -11.18
C ARG A 38 -4.40 13.95 -10.48
N GLN A 39 -4.36 12.79 -9.87
CA GLN A 39 -3.19 12.26 -9.16
C GLN A 39 -2.51 11.14 -9.95
N LEU A 40 -1.24 10.91 -9.64
CA LEU A 40 -0.59 9.65 -10.03
C LEU A 40 -1.24 8.51 -9.25
N SER A 41 -1.80 7.54 -9.96
CA SER A 41 -2.43 6.37 -9.36
C SER A 41 -1.41 5.59 -8.51
N ARG A 42 -1.82 5.16 -7.32
CA ARG A 42 -0.96 4.39 -6.43
C ARG A 42 -0.92 2.93 -6.91
N VAL A 43 0.23 2.50 -7.44
CA VAL A 43 0.38 1.19 -8.10
C VAL A 43 0.25 0.01 -7.11
N ALA A 44 0.55 0.21 -5.83
CA ALA A 44 0.39 -0.80 -4.79
C ALA A 44 0.12 -0.17 -3.41
N ALA A 45 -0.49 -0.95 -2.51
CA ALA A 45 -0.55 -0.59 -1.09
C ALA A 45 0.85 -0.67 -0.46
N THR A 46 1.05 0.01 0.68
CA THR A 46 2.29 -0.07 1.45
C THR A 46 2.59 -1.53 1.81
N GLY A 47 3.80 -2.00 1.46
CA GLY A 47 4.21 -3.37 1.75
C GLY A 47 4.23 -3.66 3.25
N LYS A 48 3.70 -4.83 3.65
CA LYS A 48 3.71 -5.31 5.05
C LYS A 48 4.89 -6.25 5.33
N ILE A 49 5.94 -6.16 4.51
CA ILE A 49 7.01 -7.15 4.40
C ILE A 49 7.75 -7.35 5.73
N GLU A 50 8.00 -6.28 6.48
CA GLU A 50 8.67 -6.37 7.78
C GLU A 50 7.88 -7.21 8.78
N THR A 51 6.56 -6.96 8.91
CA THR A 51 5.68 -7.72 9.81
C THR A 51 5.55 -9.19 9.38
N LEU A 52 5.52 -9.43 8.07
CA LEU A 52 5.48 -10.79 7.51
C LEU A 52 6.76 -11.56 7.86
N PHE A 53 7.93 -10.95 7.67
CA PHE A 53 9.19 -11.60 8.05
C PHE A 53 9.32 -11.81 9.56
N ALA A 54 8.88 -10.85 10.37
CA ALA A 54 8.89 -11.00 11.83
C ALA A 54 8.03 -12.19 12.28
N SER A 55 6.80 -12.30 11.77
CA SER A 55 5.91 -13.42 12.09
C SER A 55 6.45 -14.77 11.61
N ALA A 56 7.00 -14.84 10.40
CA ALA A 56 7.61 -16.05 9.86
C ALA A 56 8.83 -16.50 10.68
N ARG A 57 9.70 -15.56 11.08
CA ARG A 57 10.86 -15.86 11.95
C ARG A 57 10.42 -16.36 13.33
N LYS A 58 9.37 -15.77 13.90
CA LYS A 58 8.79 -16.22 15.17
C LYS A 58 8.28 -17.66 15.07
N GLN A 59 7.57 -18.00 13.99
CA GLN A 59 7.09 -19.36 13.75
C GLN A 59 8.24 -20.36 13.59
N ALA A 60 9.23 -20.03 12.76
CA ALA A 60 10.41 -20.86 12.56
C ALA A 60 11.19 -21.11 13.87
N ALA A 61 11.21 -20.13 14.78
CA ALA A 61 11.81 -20.29 16.10
C ALA A 61 11.01 -21.26 16.98
N ALA A 62 9.67 -21.18 16.95
CA ALA A 62 8.79 -22.09 17.69
C ALA A 62 8.89 -23.54 17.18
N GLU A 63 9.05 -23.72 15.87
CA GLU A 63 9.24 -25.03 15.21
C GLU A 63 10.68 -25.56 15.33
N GLY A 64 11.60 -24.80 15.92
CA GLY A 64 12.97 -25.24 16.14
C GLY A 64 13.85 -25.21 14.88
N HIS A 65 13.46 -24.51 13.82
CA HIS A 65 14.23 -24.41 12.56
C HIS A 65 15.62 -23.78 12.74
N PHE A 66 15.85 -23.07 13.85
CA PHE A 66 17.15 -22.50 14.21
C PHE A 66 17.98 -23.42 15.12
N SER A 67 17.64 -24.70 15.28
CA SER A 67 18.35 -25.65 16.15
C SER A 67 19.86 -25.73 15.84
N ASN A 68 20.23 -25.70 14.55
CA ASN A 68 21.62 -25.78 14.08
C ASN A 68 22.41 -24.47 14.17
N TYR A 69 21.77 -23.37 14.58
CA TYR A 69 22.38 -22.05 14.57
C TYR A 69 23.10 -21.79 15.89
N SER A 70 24.32 -21.24 15.80
CA SER A 70 25.06 -20.74 16.95
C SER A 70 24.31 -19.60 17.63
N LYS A 71 24.71 -19.29 18.87
CA LYS A 71 24.13 -18.17 19.63
C LYS A 71 24.27 -16.84 18.88
N ALA A 72 25.46 -16.60 18.29
CA ALA A 72 25.74 -15.39 17.52
C ALA A 72 24.85 -15.26 16.27
N GLU A 73 24.52 -16.37 15.61
CA GLU A 73 23.64 -16.38 14.43
C GLU A 73 22.18 -16.14 14.80
N LYS A 74 21.71 -16.72 15.91
CA LYS A 74 20.34 -16.49 16.43
C LYS A 74 20.12 -15.03 16.82
N ASP A 75 21.12 -14.38 17.41
CA ASP A 75 21.01 -12.97 17.83
C ASP A 75 20.91 -12.01 16.62
N ARG A 76 21.45 -12.39 15.46
CA ARG A 76 21.29 -11.64 14.19
C ARG A 76 19.90 -11.78 13.57
N ILE A 77 19.23 -12.90 13.82
CA ILE A 77 17.88 -13.21 13.30
C ILE A 77 16.79 -12.60 14.17
N LYS A 78 17.06 -12.42 15.48
CA LYS A 78 16.14 -11.88 16.49
C LYS A 78 15.94 -10.36 16.46
N ARG A 79 16.47 -9.63 15.49
CA ARG A 79 16.22 -8.18 15.34
C ARG A 79 15.02 -7.93 14.43
N THR A 80 13.84 -8.31 14.91
CA THR A 80 12.49 -7.82 14.57
C THR A 80 11.55 -8.35 15.62
#